data_AF-A0A3B0MKZ7-F1
#
_entry.id   AF-A0A3B0MKZ7-F1
#
_cell.length_a   1.000
_cell.length_b   1.000
_cell.length_c   1.000
_cell.angle_alpha   90.00
_cell.angle_beta   90.00
_cell.angle_gamma   90.00
#
_symmetry.space_group_name_H-M   'P 1'
#
loop_
_entity.id
_entity.type
_entity.pdbx_description
1 polymer ?
#
loop_
_entity_poly.entity_id
_entity_poly.type
_entity_poly.pdbx_seq_one_letter_code
_entity_poly.pdbx_strand_id
1 'polypeptide(L)'
;MSFNLVTATRFVMMATAIILVGASIASGFTGIGPSGLTRATIIGGTMIGLSALSFIVHLAYPAAAEVAWDEMNMSAHNASLVFGYWATLAVFLVLLIFVLAGGISAEVAFYWMGPVLGIAPSVHFLSSVLRGHAD
;
A
#
# COMPACT_ATOMS: atom_id res chain seq x y z
N MET A 1 20.17 8.98 -5.16
CA MET A 1 20.07 8.64 -3.72
C MET A 1 21.09 7.56 -3.43
N SER A 2 21.93 7.73 -2.41
CA SER A 2 22.79 6.67 -1.91
C SER A 2 21.93 5.53 -1.37
N PHE A 3 22.34 4.29 -1.58
CA PHE A 3 21.61 3.12 -1.08
C PHE A 3 21.66 3.09 0.46
N ASN A 4 20.52 3.34 1.12
CA ASN A 4 20.38 3.21 2.58
C ASN A 4 19.88 1.79 2.92
N LEU A 5 20.72 1.01 3.57
CA LEU A 5 20.42 -0.39 3.92
C LEU A 5 19.23 -0.49 4.90
N VAL A 6 19.10 0.47 5.83
CA VAL A 6 17.98 0.50 6.79
C VAL A 6 16.67 0.74 6.05
N THR A 7 16.66 1.69 5.11
CA THR A 7 15.53 1.97 4.21
C THR A 7 15.16 0.72 3.40
N ALA A 8 16.14 0.08 2.77
CA ALA A 8 15.92 -1.14 1.98
C ALA A 8 15.36 -2.30 2.80
N THR A 9 15.89 -2.56 4.00
CA THR A 9 15.39 -3.61 4.90
C THR A 9 13.96 -3.34 5.33
N ARG A 10 13.61 -2.10 5.69
CA ARG A 10 12.24 -1.70 6.04
C ARG A 10 11.28 -1.84 4.85
N PHE A 11 11.69 -1.43 3.66
CA PHE A 11 10.89 -1.61 2.44
C PHE A 11 10.62 -3.09 2.13
N VAL A 12 11.64 -3.95 2.21
CA VAL A 12 11.47 -5.40 1.99
C VAL A 12 10.52 -5.99 3.02
N MET A 13 10.64 -5.60 4.30
CA MET A 13 9.73 -6.03 5.35
C MET A 13 8.28 -5.63 5.06
N MET A 14 8.04 -4.36 4.75
CA MET A 14 6.72 -3.84 4.42
C MET A 14 6.15 -4.56 3.20
N ALA A 15 6.88 -4.61 2.08
CA ALA A 15 6.49 -5.29 0.84
C ALA A 15 6.13 -6.77 1.07
N THR A 16 6.94 -7.49 1.86
CA THR A 16 6.66 -8.89 2.20
C THR A 16 5.36 -9.04 2.98
N ALA A 17 5.09 -8.13 3.93
CA ALA A 17 3.84 -8.14 4.68
C ALA A 17 2.61 -7.99 3.77
N ILE A 18 2.63 -7.01 2.85
CA ILE A 18 1.55 -6.78 1.87
C ILE A 18 1.29 -8.03 1.06
N ILE A 19 2.34 -8.64 0.51
CA ILE A 19 2.23 -9.76 -0.41
C ILE A 19 1.63 -10.95 0.32
N LEU A 20 2.13 -11.26 1.53
CA LEU A 20 1.65 -12.40 2.30
C LEU A 20 0.21 -12.20 2.79
N VAL A 21 -0.14 -11.00 3.28
CA VAL A 21 -1.50 -10.69 3.74
C VAL A 21 -2.47 -10.63 2.56
N GLY A 22 -2.11 -9.95 1.48
CA GLY A 22 -2.91 -9.86 0.26
C GLY A 22 -3.16 -11.23 -0.39
N ALA A 23 -2.12 -12.08 -0.48
CA ALA A 23 -2.26 -13.46 -0.95
C ALA A 23 -3.16 -14.29 0.00
N SER A 24 -3.03 -14.10 1.31
CA SER A 24 -3.90 -14.77 2.29
C SER A 24 -5.37 -14.36 2.14
N ILE A 25 -5.65 -13.06 1.96
CA ILE A 25 -7.00 -12.56 1.71
C ILE A 25 -7.55 -13.12 0.39
N ALA A 26 -6.78 -13.03 -0.70
CA ALA A 26 -7.17 -13.57 -2.01
C ALA A 26 -7.45 -15.08 -1.94
N SER A 27 -6.62 -15.85 -1.23
CA SER A 27 -6.83 -17.28 -0.99
C SER A 27 -8.11 -17.58 -0.20
N GLY A 28 -8.50 -16.67 0.70
CA GLY A 28 -9.75 -16.75 1.45
C GLY A 28 -10.98 -16.61 0.55
N PHE A 29 -10.93 -15.75 -0.47
CA PHE A 29 -12.02 -15.56 -1.43
C PHE A 29 -12.13 -16.69 -2.46
N THR A 30 -11.00 -17.27 -2.89
CA THR A 30 -11.00 -18.34 -3.90
C THR A 30 -11.21 -19.73 -3.31
N GLY A 31 -11.02 -19.89 -1.99
CA GLY A 31 -10.99 -21.20 -1.34
C GLY A 31 -9.79 -22.07 -1.76
N ILE A 32 -8.85 -21.51 -2.51
CA ILE A 32 -7.65 -22.20 -3.00
C ILE A 32 -6.50 -21.87 -2.06
N GLY A 33 -5.94 -22.89 -1.39
CA GLY A 33 -4.70 -22.74 -0.63
C GLY A 33 -4.66 -23.49 0.71
N PRO A 34 -3.59 -23.30 1.49
CA PRO A 34 -3.39 -23.99 2.76
C PRO A 34 -4.34 -23.48 3.85
N SER A 35 -4.47 -24.23 4.94
CA SER A 35 -5.36 -23.89 6.06
C SER A 35 -5.07 -22.50 6.65
N GLY A 36 -6.07 -21.89 7.31
CA GLY A 36 -5.90 -20.60 7.98
C GLY A 36 -4.76 -20.59 9.01
N LEU A 37 -4.57 -21.69 9.73
CA LEU A 37 -3.47 -21.86 10.68
C LEU A 37 -2.11 -21.85 9.97
N THR A 38 -1.99 -22.57 8.85
CA THR A 38 -0.75 -22.59 8.05
C THR A 38 -0.41 -21.20 7.52
N ARG A 39 -1.42 -20.45 7.02
CA ARG A 39 -1.23 -19.07 6.56
C ARG A 39 -0.77 -18.15 7.69
N ALA A 40 -1.38 -18.26 8.87
CA ALA A 40 -1.00 -17.49 10.04
C ALA A 40 0.44 -17.79 10.47
N THR A 41 0.87 -19.05 10.46
CA THR A 41 2.25 -19.43 10.78
C THR A 41 3.26 -18.89 9.77
N ILE A 42 2.94 -18.93 8.47
CA ILE A 42 3.81 -18.36 7.42
C ILE A 42 3.97 -16.86 7.63
N ILE A 43 2.84 -16.13 7.75
CA ILE A 43 2.86 -14.68 7.95
C ILE A 43 3.63 -14.34 9.24
N GLY A 44 3.25 -14.95 10.37
CA GLY A 44 3.86 -14.68 11.66
C GLY A 44 5.35 -15.01 11.70
N GLY A 45 5.75 -16.17 11.19
CA GLY A 45 7.15 -16.60 11.15
C GLY A 45 8.02 -15.68 10.28
N THR A 46 7.54 -15.31 9.09
CA THR A 46 8.26 -14.38 8.22
C THR A 46 8.36 -12.99 8.85
N MET A 47 7.30 -12.49 9.48
CA MET A 47 7.32 -11.17 10.13
C MET A 47 8.27 -11.13 11.33
N ILE A 48 8.33 -12.20 12.13
CA ILE A 48 9.30 -12.30 13.24
C ILE A 48 10.73 -12.26 12.70
N GLY A 49 11.04 -13.05 11.67
CA GLY A 49 12.37 -13.09 11.07
C GLY A 49 12.81 -11.73 10.49
N LEU A 50 11.91 -11.06 9.75
CA LEU A 50 12.20 -9.75 9.18
C LEU A 50 12.29 -8.65 10.24
N SER A 51 11.52 -8.74 11.33
CA SER A 51 11.62 -7.82 12.47
C SER A 51 12.97 -7.96 13.18
N ALA A 52 13.44 -9.19 13.40
CA ALA A 52 14.76 -9.44 13.97
C ALA A 52 15.89 -8.91 13.06
N LEU A 53 15.79 -9.12 11.74
CA LEU A 53 16.74 -8.57 10.78
C LEU A 53 16.73 -7.03 10.80
N SER A 54 15.54 -6.42 10.78
CA SER A 54 15.38 -4.96 10.87
C SER A 54 16.02 -4.40 12.13
N PHE A 55 15.81 -5.06 13.27
CA PHE A 55 16.42 -4.70 14.55
C PHE A 55 17.96 -4.78 14.50
N ILE A 56 18.53 -5.87 13.97
CA ILE A 56 19.98 -6.02 13.82
C ILE A 56 20.56 -4.91 12.93
N VAL A 57 19.91 -4.63 11.80
CA VAL A 57 20.32 -3.57 10.87
C VAL A 57 20.22 -2.19 11.54
N HIS A 58 19.22 -1.96 12.37
CA HIS A 58 19.07 -0.73 13.15
C HIS A 58 20.23 -0.51 14.13
N LEU A 59 20.60 -1.57 14.86
CA LEU A 59 21.73 -1.52 15.79
C LEU A 59 23.07 -1.32 15.07
N ALA A 60 23.22 -1.90 13.87
CA ALA A 60 24.44 -1.77 13.08
C ALA A 60 24.60 -0.38 12.44
N TYR A 61 23.50 0.32 12.13
CA TYR A 61 23.51 1.59 11.39
C TYR A 61 22.58 2.66 12.01
N PRO A 62 22.84 3.11 13.26
CA PRO A 62 21.94 4.02 13.98
C PRO A 62 21.80 5.40 13.30
N ALA A 63 22.86 5.96 12.73
CA ALA A 63 22.80 7.24 12.02
C ALA A 63 21.98 7.17 10.72
N ALA A 64 21.90 5.99 10.10
CA ALA A 64 21.11 5.79 8.88
C ALA A 64 19.61 5.59 9.18
N ALA A 65 19.24 5.36 10.44
CA ALA A 65 17.86 5.11 10.86
C ALA A 65 16.96 6.35 10.77
N GLU A 66 17.46 7.51 11.20
CA GLU A 66 16.73 8.78 11.13
C GLU A 66 16.54 9.19 9.67
N VAL A 67 17.63 9.13 8.88
CA VAL A 67 17.58 9.40 7.43
C VAL A 67 16.63 8.44 6.71
N ALA A 68 16.59 7.17 7.11
CA ALA A 68 15.68 6.19 6.52
C ALA A 68 14.21 6.52 6.78
N TRP A 69 13.89 7.08 7.95
CA TRP A 69 12.54 7.52 8.26
C TRP A 69 12.10 8.68 7.35
N ASP A 70 12.93 9.73 7.24
CA ASP A 70 12.61 10.89 6.40
C ASP A 70 12.50 10.52 4.91
N GLU A 71 13.38 9.64 4.42
CA GLU A 71 13.34 9.11 3.06
C GLU A 71 12.03 8.34 2.79
N MET A 72 11.58 7.55 3.76
CA MET A 72 10.33 6.78 3.65
C MET A 72 9.11 7.68 3.67
N ASN A 73 9.04 8.66 4.56
CA ASN A 73 7.90 9.58 4.67
C ASN A 73 7.76 10.44 3.41
N MET A 74 8.87 10.97 2.89
CA MET A 74 8.84 11.72 1.61
C MET A 74 8.43 10.83 0.44
N SER A 75 8.92 9.59 0.39
CA SER A 75 8.53 8.62 -0.64
C SER A 75 7.04 8.26 -0.56
N ALA A 76 6.52 8.03 0.66
CA ALA A 76 5.11 7.75 0.91
C ALA A 76 4.21 8.94 0.55
N HIS A 77 4.63 10.16 0.90
CA HIS A 77 3.94 11.39 0.52
C HIS A 77 3.88 11.57 -1.00
N ASN A 78 5.00 11.45 -1.70
CA ASN A 78 5.03 11.54 -3.16
C ASN A 78 4.20 10.44 -3.83
N ALA A 79 4.28 9.20 -3.33
CA ALA A 79 3.48 8.09 -3.82
C ALA A 79 1.98 8.31 -3.61
N SER A 80 1.58 9.01 -2.54
CA SER A 80 0.18 9.36 -2.27
C SER A 80 -0.41 10.32 -3.28
N LEU A 81 0.37 11.32 -3.69
CA LEU A 81 -0.03 12.29 -4.70
C LEU A 81 -0.16 11.62 -6.07
N VAL A 82 0.80 10.77 -6.42
CA VAL A 82 0.79 10.02 -7.68
C VAL A 82 -0.38 9.04 -7.73
N PHE A 83 -0.61 8.27 -6.66
CA PHE A 83 -1.73 7.33 -6.62
C PHE A 83 -3.10 8.04 -6.64
N GLY A 84 -3.27 9.11 -5.85
CA GLY A 84 -4.50 9.89 -5.83
C GLY A 84 -4.84 10.46 -7.21
N TYR A 85 -3.82 10.95 -7.94
CA TYR A 85 -3.96 11.38 -9.33
C TYR A 85 -4.43 10.25 -10.25
N TRP A 86 -3.76 9.10 -10.25
CA TRP A 86 -4.11 7.98 -11.15
C TRP A 86 -5.46 7.34 -10.82
N ALA A 87 -5.81 7.24 -9.53
CA ALA A 87 -7.12 6.74 -9.10
C ALA A 87 -8.24 7.67 -9.57
N THR A 88 -8.06 8.98 -9.40
CA THR A 88 -9.01 10.00 -9.86
C THR A 88 -9.17 9.96 -11.38
N LEU A 89 -8.06 9.85 -12.11
CA LEU A 89 -8.08 9.75 -13.58
C LEU A 89 -8.80 8.48 -14.05
N ALA A 90 -8.55 7.32 -13.43
CA ALA A 90 -9.20 6.06 -13.80
C ALA A 90 -10.72 6.13 -13.61
N VAL A 91 -11.18 6.65 -12.47
CA VAL A 91 -12.61 6.84 -12.20
C VAL A 91 -13.23 7.83 -13.18
N PHE A 92 -12.55 8.95 -13.45
CA PHE A 92 -13.02 9.94 -14.43
C PHE A 92 -13.25 9.30 -15.81
N LEU A 93 -12.29 8.50 -16.29
CA LEU A 93 -12.41 7.82 -17.59
C LEU A 93 -13.59 6.83 -17.62
N VAL A 94 -13.79 6.06 -16.55
CA VAL A 94 -14.94 5.15 -16.44
C VAL A 94 -16.26 5.93 -16.47
N LEU A 95 -16.39 6.97 -15.65
CA LEU A 95 -17.61 7.79 -15.60
C LEU A 95 -17.89 8.50 -16.94
N LEU A 96 -16.85 8.98 -17.63
CA LEU A 96 -16.96 9.57 -18.95
C LEU A 96 -17.54 8.56 -19.96
N ILE A 97 -17.05 7.31 -19.97
CA ILE A 97 -17.59 6.26 -20.83
C ILE A 97 -19.08 6.02 -20.53
N PHE A 98 -19.47 5.97 -19.26
CA PHE A 98 -20.87 5.80 -18.86
C PHE A 98 -21.77 6.96 -19.30
N VAL A 99 -21.28 8.21 -19.26
CA VAL A 99 -22.00 9.38 -19.77
C VAL A 99 -22.16 9.30 -21.29
N LEU A 100 -21.09 8.99 -22.02
CA LEU A 100 -21.12 8.87 -23.48
C LEU A 100 -22.01 7.71 -23.95
N ALA A 101 -22.10 6.64 -23.18
CA ALA A 101 -23.01 5.52 -23.43
C ALA A 101 -24.47 5.83 -23.04
N GLY A 102 -24.76 7.00 -22.49
CA GLY A 102 -26.10 7.40 -22.03
C GLY A 102 -26.56 6.67 -20.76
N GLY A 103 -25.65 6.02 -20.03
CA GLY A 103 -25.97 5.27 -18.81
C GLY A 103 -26.23 6.15 -17.59
N ILE A 104 -25.59 7.33 -17.51
CA ILE A 104 -25.78 8.33 -16.44
C ILE A 104 -25.69 9.75 -17.01
N SER A 105 -26.30 10.74 -16.34
CA SER A 105 -26.14 12.16 -16.69
C SER A 105 -24.78 12.70 -16.23
N ALA A 106 -24.33 13.78 -16.87
CA ALA A 106 -23.07 14.43 -16.51
C ALA A 106 -23.09 14.99 -15.07
N GLU A 107 -24.22 15.50 -14.57
CA GLU A 107 -24.31 15.99 -13.19
C GLU A 107 -24.13 14.85 -12.18
N VAL A 108 -24.70 13.67 -12.46
CA VAL A 108 -24.56 12.49 -11.60
C VAL A 108 -23.11 11.99 -11.62
N ALA A 109 -22.47 11.93 -12.79
CA ALA A 109 -21.06 11.58 -12.90
C ALA A 109 -20.15 12.52 -12.10
N PHE A 110 -20.42 13.84 -12.16
CA PHE A 110 -19.68 14.82 -11.38
C PHE A 110 -19.85 14.63 -9.86
N TYR A 111 -21.08 14.32 -9.41
CA TYR A 111 -21.33 13.99 -8.01
C TYR A 111 -20.53 12.77 -7.54
N TRP A 112 -20.39 11.74 -8.38
CA TRP A 112 -19.62 10.53 -8.06
C TRP A 112 -18.10 10.73 -8.03
N MET A 113 -17.59 11.80 -8.66
CA MET A 113 -16.19 12.20 -8.51
C MET A 113 -15.87 12.75 -7.12
N GLY A 114 -16.84 13.38 -6.44
CA GLY A 114 -16.66 13.97 -5.10
C GLY A 114 -16.16 12.96 -4.06
N PRO A 115 -16.81 11.80 -3.89
CA PRO A 115 -16.33 10.72 -3.03
C PRO A 115 -14.95 10.22 -3.43
N VAL A 116 -14.62 10.09 -4.71
CA VAL A 116 -13.29 9.61 -5.12
C VAL A 116 -12.21 10.63 -4.80
N LEU A 117 -12.47 11.92 -4.99
CA LEU A 117 -11.54 12.99 -4.60
C LEU A 117 -11.37 13.09 -3.07
N GLY A 118 -12.45 12.88 -2.31
CA GLY A 118 -12.42 12.93 -0.85
C GLY A 118 -11.85 11.67 -0.19
N ILE A 119 -12.08 10.50 -0.79
CA ILE A 119 -11.67 9.20 -0.26
C ILE A 119 -10.31 8.79 -0.83
N ALA A 120 -9.87 9.25 -2.00
CA ALA A 120 -8.58 8.86 -2.59
C ALA A 120 -7.38 9.08 -1.65
N PRO A 121 -7.26 10.18 -0.88
CA PRO A 121 -6.22 10.33 0.12
C PRO A 121 -6.35 9.30 1.26
N SER A 122 -7.57 9.01 1.73
CA SER A 122 -7.85 8.07 2.82
C SER A 122 -7.71 6.60 2.38
N VAL A 123 -8.08 6.25 1.15
CA VAL A 123 -7.89 4.93 0.54
C VAL A 123 -6.44 4.76 0.14
N HIS A 124 -5.73 5.80 -0.29
CA HIS A 124 -4.29 5.71 -0.43
C HIS A 124 -3.64 5.50 0.93
N PHE A 125 -4.01 6.28 1.95
CA PHE A 125 -3.50 6.12 3.30
C PHE A 125 -3.79 4.72 3.82
N LEU A 126 -5.03 4.23 3.72
CA LEU A 126 -5.42 2.86 4.09
C LEU A 126 -4.70 1.82 3.23
N SER A 127 -4.54 2.04 1.92
CA SER A 127 -3.76 1.16 1.05
C SER A 127 -2.30 1.20 1.44
N SER A 128 -1.77 2.33 1.89
CA SER A 128 -0.40 2.49 2.37
C SER A 128 -0.26 1.79 3.72
N VAL A 129 -1.22 1.90 4.65
CA VAL A 129 -1.29 1.12 5.90
C VAL A 129 -1.30 -0.38 5.60
N LEU A 130 -2.17 -0.81 4.67
CA LEU A 130 -2.28 -2.21 4.23
C LEU A 130 -1.05 -2.65 3.43
N ARG A 131 -0.36 -1.71 2.78
CA ARG A 131 0.94 -1.87 2.14
C ARG A 131 2.09 -1.71 3.14
N GLY A 132 1.83 -1.47 4.42
CA GLY A 132 2.83 -1.12 5.43
C GLY A 132 3.54 0.23 5.24
N HIS A 133 3.23 1.01 4.21
CA HIS A 133 3.77 2.35 3.87
C HIS A 133 3.02 3.52 4.52
N ALA A 134 2.11 3.30 5.47
CA ALA A 134 1.57 4.41 6.26
C ALA A 134 2.37 4.53 7.53
N ASP A 135 2.94 5.72 7.70
CA ASP A 135 3.49 6.24 8.95
C ASP A 135 2.42 6.28 10.05
#